data_AF-A0A8T4N3U3-F1
#
_entry.id   AF-A0A8T4N3U3-F1
#
_cell.length_a   1.000
_cell.length_b   1.000
_cell.length_c   1.000
_cell.angle_alpha   90.00
_cell.angle_beta   90.00
_cell.angle_gamma   90.00
#
_symmetry.space_group_name_H-M   'P 1'
#
loop_
_entity.id
_entity.type
_entity.pdbx_description
1 polymer ?
#
loop_
_entity_poly.entity_id
_entity_poly.type
_entity_poly.pdbx_seq_one_letter_code
_entity_poly.pdbx_strand_id
1 'polypeptide(L)'
;MNDLEYQLINEAHFNYGNTLFAMRGSVLAIEREIAKGNIPADSNEFKNVVRGYTILDLNYQCIDTSRYDKEHGGLIMREIKEQRLPELRQLIEDFKRALECSDKEELQEKLQYLKRSVCDLSSLGSRFCCLPKYQQYRKKHRERSG
;
A
#
# COMPACT_ATOMS: atom_id res chain seq x y z
N MET A 1 -18.23 -16.81 -11.73
CA MET A 1 -18.24 -15.74 -10.72
C MET A 1 -19.67 -15.47 -10.28
N ASN A 2 -20.03 -15.94 -9.10
CA ASN A 2 -21.26 -15.56 -8.40
C ASN A 2 -21.10 -14.16 -7.75
N ASP A 3 -22.18 -13.62 -7.17
CA ASP A 3 -22.14 -12.27 -6.61
C ASP A 3 -21.26 -12.16 -5.35
N LEU A 4 -21.13 -13.23 -4.56
CA LEU A 4 -20.24 -13.29 -3.40
C LEU A 4 -18.76 -13.18 -3.82
N GLU A 5 -18.33 -13.96 -4.83
CA GLU A 5 -16.99 -13.89 -5.40
C GLU A 5 -16.71 -12.51 -6.00
N TYR A 6 -17.70 -11.88 -6.62
CA TYR A 6 -17.58 -10.53 -7.16
C TYR A 6 -17.38 -9.49 -6.07
N GLN A 7 -18.16 -9.55 -4.97
CA GLN A 7 -18.03 -8.66 -3.83
C GLN A 7 -16.65 -8.76 -3.18
N LEU A 8 -16.19 -9.99 -2.90
CA LEU A 8 -14.89 -10.23 -2.28
C LEU A 8 -13.74 -9.60 -3.10
N ILE A 9 -13.77 -9.76 -4.42
CA ILE A 9 -12.74 -9.24 -5.31
C ILE A 9 -12.87 -7.71 -5.52
N ASN A 10 -14.09 -7.16 -5.49
CA ASN A 10 -14.32 -5.72 -5.55
C ASN A 10 -13.75 -5.01 -4.32
N GLU A 11 -14.06 -5.51 -3.12
CA GLU A 11 -13.50 -5.01 -1.85
C GLU A 11 -11.99 -5.03 -1.89
N ALA A 12 -11.41 -6.15 -2.35
CA ALA A 12 -9.98 -6.27 -2.55
C ALA A 12 -9.42 -5.22 -3.52
N HIS A 13 -10.01 -5.07 -4.71
CA HIS A 13 -9.58 -4.15 -5.76
C HIS A 13 -9.52 -2.69 -5.27
N PHE A 14 -10.56 -2.23 -4.58
CA PHE A 14 -10.65 -0.87 -4.05
C PHE A 14 -9.47 -0.53 -3.14
N ASN A 15 -8.92 -1.53 -2.45
CA ASN A 15 -7.83 -1.37 -1.49
C ASN A 15 -6.44 -1.26 -2.13
N TYR A 16 -6.26 -1.63 -3.40
CA TYR A 16 -4.93 -1.72 -4.01
C TYR A 16 -4.53 -0.55 -4.91
N GLY A 17 -5.43 -0.13 -5.81
CA GLY A 17 -5.01 0.56 -7.04
C GLY A 17 -4.50 1.98 -6.84
N ASN A 18 -5.30 2.83 -6.19
CA ASN A 18 -5.04 4.27 -6.17
C ASN A 18 -4.13 4.69 -5.01
N THR A 19 -4.31 4.06 -3.85
CA THR A 19 -3.58 4.44 -2.63
C THR A 19 -2.10 4.10 -2.72
N LEU A 20 -1.74 2.89 -3.16
CA LEU A 20 -0.34 2.48 -3.29
C LEU A 20 0.42 3.28 -4.35
N PHE A 21 -0.24 3.61 -5.46
CA PHE A 21 0.35 4.44 -6.51
C PHE A 21 0.68 5.85 -5.99
N ALA A 22 -0.26 6.48 -5.27
CA ALA A 22 -0.07 7.81 -4.68
C ALA A 22 1.05 7.81 -3.61
N MET A 23 1.11 6.77 -2.77
CA MET A 23 2.17 6.61 -1.78
C MET A 23 3.54 6.48 -2.43
N ARG A 24 3.66 5.64 -3.47
CA ARG A 24 4.92 5.47 -4.20
C ARG A 24 5.41 6.78 -4.82
N GLY A 25 4.51 7.54 -5.44
CA GLY A 25 4.83 8.87 -5.97
C GLY A 25 5.36 9.81 -4.88
N SER A 26 4.72 9.79 -3.71
CA SER A 26 5.10 10.64 -2.57
C SER A 26 6.47 10.25 -1.99
N VAL A 27 6.78 8.96 -1.86
CA VAL A 27 8.11 8.50 -1.40
C VAL A 27 9.23 8.91 -2.36
N LEU A 28 9.00 8.82 -3.68
CA LEU A 28 9.96 9.28 -4.68
C LEU A 28 10.17 10.80 -4.64
N ALA A 29 9.13 11.56 -4.33
CA ALA A 29 9.25 13.01 -4.16
C ALA A 29 10.07 13.37 -2.90
N ILE A 30 9.84 12.67 -1.79
CA ILE A 30 10.65 12.77 -0.56
C ILE A 30 12.14 12.50 -0.83
N GLU A 31 12.44 11.43 -1.60
CA GLU A 31 13.82 11.10 -1.99
C GLU A 31 14.51 12.23 -2.75
N ARG A 32 13.79 12.88 -3.67
CA ARG A 32 14.31 14.02 -4.43
C ARG A 32 14.59 15.22 -3.54
N GLU A 33 13.74 15.51 -2.57
CA GLU A 33 13.94 16.63 -1.64
C GLU A 33 15.15 16.40 -0.74
N ILE A 34 15.30 15.19 -0.20
CA ILE A 34 16.46 14.84 0.63
C ILE A 34 17.76 14.88 -0.18
N ALA A 35 17.73 14.44 -1.44
CA ALA A 35 18.87 14.55 -2.35
C ALA A 35 19.30 16.00 -2.62
N LYS A 36 18.35 16.94 -2.62
CA LYS A 36 18.62 18.39 -2.71
C LYS A 36 19.11 19.00 -1.39
N GLY A 37 19.11 18.24 -0.29
CA GLY A 37 19.48 18.71 1.04
C GLY A 37 18.33 19.28 1.85
N ASN A 38 17.08 19.15 1.39
CA ASN A 38 15.90 19.61 2.12
C ASN A 38 15.41 18.53 3.11
N ILE A 39 14.95 18.96 4.29
CA ILE A 39 14.30 18.08 5.27
C ILE A 39 12.77 18.16 5.04
N PRO A 40 12.10 17.05 4.68
CA PRO A 40 10.70 17.06 4.27
C PRO A 40 9.71 17.01 5.44
N ALA A 41 10.08 17.50 6.63
CA ALA A 41 9.31 17.34 7.87
C ALA A 41 7.87 17.85 7.78
N ASP A 42 7.62 18.85 6.93
CA ASP A 42 6.28 19.41 6.66
C ASP A 42 5.74 19.16 5.25
N SER A 43 6.45 18.35 4.47
CA SER A 43 6.11 18.08 3.08
C SER A 43 4.70 17.49 2.93
N ASN A 44 3.96 17.96 1.93
CA ASN A 44 2.67 17.37 1.58
C ASN A 44 2.83 15.89 1.18
N GLU A 45 4.01 15.56 0.67
CA GLU A 45 4.44 14.23 0.26
C GLU A 45 4.44 13.28 1.46
N PHE A 46 5.08 13.64 2.58
CA PHE A 46 5.08 12.76 3.75
C PHE A 46 3.68 12.60 4.35
N LYS A 47 2.90 13.69 4.40
CA LYS A 47 1.49 13.66 4.81
C LYS A 47 0.67 12.71 3.91
N ASN A 48 0.95 12.67 2.61
CA ASN A 48 0.31 11.74 1.68
C ASN A 48 0.71 10.27 1.92
N VAL A 49 1.97 10.00 2.28
CA VAL A 49 2.40 8.64 2.67
C VAL A 49 1.64 8.18 3.92
N VAL A 50 1.60 9.02 4.96
CA VAL A 50 0.87 8.70 6.21
C VAL A 50 -0.61 8.49 5.92
N ARG A 51 -1.25 9.38 5.17
CA ARG A 51 -2.67 9.25 4.79
C ARG A 51 -2.93 7.98 4.00
N GLY A 52 -2.06 7.65 3.05
CA GLY A 52 -2.18 6.43 2.26
C GLY A 52 -2.09 5.17 3.12
N TYR A 53 -1.14 5.14 4.06
CA TYR A 53 -1.06 4.08 5.06
C TYR A 53 -2.35 3.99 5.89
N THR A 54 -2.87 5.09 6.42
CA THR A 54 -4.11 5.08 7.23
C THR A 54 -5.30 4.52 6.46
N ILE A 55 -5.44 4.86 5.18
CA ILE A 55 -6.51 4.31 4.33
C ILE A 55 -6.33 2.80 4.17
N LEU A 56 -5.11 2.34 3.88
CA LEU A 56 -4.83 0.90 3.77
C LEU A 56 -5.11 0.18 5.10
N ASP A 57 -4.61 0.71 6.21
CA ASP A 57 -4.77 0.10 7.53
C ASP A 57 -6.24 -0.06 7.91
N LEU A 58 -7.04 1.00 7.76
CA LEU A 58 -8.49 0.96 8.01
C LEU A 58 -9.19 -0.08 7.12
N ASN A 59 -8.87 -0.10 5.83
CA ASN A 59 -9.50 -1.03 4.90
C ASN A 59 -9.15 -2.48 5.27
N TYR A 60 -7.91 -2.77 5.64
CA TYR A 60 -7.47 -4.13 5.98
C TYR A 60 -7.89 -4.57 7.40
N GLN A 61 -8.10 -3.65 8.33
CA GLN A 61 -8.66 -3.96 9.65
C GLN A 61 -10.08 -4.56 9.51
N CYS A 62 -10.91 -3.96 8.66
CA CYS A 62 -12.30 -4.38 8.44
C CYS A 62 -12.45 -5.62 7.55
N ILE A 63 -11.40 -6.04 6.83
CA ILE A 63 -11.44 -7.24 6.00
C ILE A 63 -11.31 -8.50 6.86
N ASP A 64 -12.30 -9.38 6.75
CA ASP A 64 -12.20 -10.76 7.22
C ASP A 64 -11.44 -11.60 6.18
N THR A 65 -10.14 -11.77 6.41
CA THR A 65 -9.25 -12.52 5.52
C THR A 65 -9.53 -14.01 5.50
N SER A 66 -10.32 -14.55 6.45
CA SER A 66 -10.70 -15.96 6.48
C SER A 66 -11.65 -16.34 5.35
N ARG A 67 -12.36 -15.35 4.78
CA ARG A 67 -13.30 -15.51 3.65
C ARG A 67 -12.60 -15.66 2.29
N TYR A 68 -11.29 -15.47 2.24
CA TYR A 68 -10.50 -15.50 1.01
C TYR A 68 -9.64 -16.76 0.96
N ASP A 69 -9.90 -17.62 -0.02
CA ASP A 69 -9.01 -18.74 -0.32
C ASP A 69 -7.81 -18.29 -1.18
N LYS A 70 -6.94 -19.25 -1.56
CA LYS A 70 -5.78 -18.97 -2.41
C LYS A 70 -6.14 -18.41 -3.80
N GLU A 71 -7.29 -18.77 -4.36
CA GLU A 71 -7.72 -18.34 -5.69
C GLU A 71 -8.27 -16.92 -5.69
N HIS A 72 -8.88 -16.53 -4.58
CA HIS A 72 -9.40 -15.19 -4.31
C HIS A 72 -8.34 -14.27 -3.67
N GLY A 73 -7.08 -14.72 -3.57
CA GLY A 73 -5.95 -13.92 -3.12
C GLY A 73 -5.80 -13.81 -1.60
N GLY A 74 -6.41 -14.70 -0.83
CA GLY A 74 -6.34 -14.69 0.64
C GLY A 74 -4.94 -14.81 1.22
N LEU A 75 -4.01 -15.49 0.53
CA LEU A 75 -2.60 -15.50 0.92
C LEU A 75 -1.97 -14.12 0.81
N ILE A 76 -2.23 -13.41 -0.30
CA ILE A 76 -1.74 -12.06 -0.53
C ILE A 76 -2.36 -11.09 0.48
N MET A 77 -3.65 -11.20 0.73
CA MET A 77 -4.36 -10.38 1.71
C MET A 77 -3.81 -10.54 3.13
N ARG A 78 -3.55 -11.78 3.56
CA ARG A 78 -2.94 -12.05 4.86
C ARG A 78 -1.53 -11.53 4.94
N GLU A 79 -0.70 -11.74 3.91
CA GLU A 79 0.67 -11.19 3.87
C GLU A 79 0.64 -9.66 4.07
N ILE A 80 -0.29 -8.97 3.41
CA ILE A 80 -0.42 -7.52 3.56
C ILE A 80 -0.88 -7.14 4.96
N LYS A 81 -1.98 -7.74 5.43
CA LYS A 81 -2.60 -7.41 6.72
C LYS A 81 -1.68 -7.70 7.90
N GLU A 82 -1.07 -8.88 7.90
CA GLU A 82 -0.42 -9.45 9.08
C GLU A 82 1.08 -9.14 9.10
N GLN A 83 1.69 -8.82 7.95
CA GLN A 83 3.14 -8.60 7.87
C GLN A 83 3.46 -7.20 7.34
N ARG A 84 2.97 -6.85 6.14
CA ARG A 84 3.44 -5.65 5.44
C ARG A 84 2.89 -4.34 6.01
N LEU A 85 1.63 -4.30 6.44
CA LEU A 85 1.06 -3.10 7.05
C LEU A 85 1.67 -2.81 8.43
N PRO A 86 1.85 -3.79 9.33
CA PRO A 86 2.60 -3.58 10.57
C PRO A 86 4.04 -3.10 10.34
N GLU A 87 4.75 -3.71 9.39
CA GLU A 87 6.11 -3.28 9.01
C GLU A 87 6.12 -1.83 8.51
N LEU A 88 5.22 -1.49 7.58
CA LEU A 88 5.09 -0.14 7.04
C LEU A 88 4.77 0.88 8.13
N ARG A 89 3.91 0.54 9.10
CA ARG A 89 3.60 1.40 10.25
C ARG A 89 4.86 1.74 11.02
N GLN A 90 5.67 0.75 11.37
CA GLN A 90 6.92 0.96 12.10
C GLN A 90 7.88 1.84 11.31
N LEU A 91 8.03 1.59 10.00
CA LEU A 91 8.89 2.38 9.13
C LEU A 91 8.45 3.85 9.01
N ILE A 92 7.14 4.12 9.00
CA ILE A 92 6.62 5.49 9.02
C ILE A 92 6.98 6.18 10.34
N GLU A 93 6.86 5.51 11.48
CA GLU A 93 7.23 6.08 12.78
C GLU A 93 8.75 6.29 12.92
N ASP A 94 9.56 5.34 12.44
CA ASP A 94 11.02 5.50 12.43
C ASP A 94 11.44 6.67 11.54
N PHE A 95 10.80 6.84 10.38
CA PHE A 95 11.05 7.98 9.50
C PHE A 95 10.63 9.31 10.13
N LYS A 96 9.51 9.35 10.88
CA LYS A 96 9.12 10.54 11.66
C LYS A 96 10.18 10.92 12.70
N ARG A 97 10.70 9.95 13.45
CA ARG A 97 11.76 10.21 14.44
C ARG A 97 13.02 10.73 13.78
N ALA A 98 13.43 10.16 12.65
CA ALA A 98 14.58 10.64 11.88
C ALA A 98 14.38 12.09 11.38
N LEU A 99 13.16 12.46 10.98
CA LEU A 99 12.82 13.85 10.64
C LEU A 99 12.99 14.80 11.83
N GLU A 100 12.56 14.39 13.04
CA GLU A 100 12.68 15.19 14.26
C GLU A 100 14.14 15.39 14.69
N CYS A 101 14.97 14.37 14.55
CA CYS A 101 16.39 14.43 14.88
C CYS A 101 17.24 15.22 13.86
N SER A 102 16.69 15.52 12.68
CA SER A 102 17.41 16.19 11.57
C SER A 102 18.71 15.49 11.15
N ASP A 103 18.84 14.19 11.45
CA ASP A 103 19.98 13.37 11.02
C ASP A 103 19.76 12.94 9.57
N LYS A 104 20.57 13.47 8.66
CA LYS A 104 20.44 13.23 7.22
C LYS A 104 20.78 11.79 6.83
N GLU A 105 21.77 11.18 7.48
CA GLU A 105 22.17 9.81 7.17
C GLU A 105 21.09 8.83 7.63
N GLU A 106 20.58 9.01 8.84
CA GLU A 106 19.47 8.21 9.36
C GLU A 106 18.21 8.40 8.48
N LEU A 107 17.89 9.64 8.10
CA LEU A 107 16.76 9.94 7.22
C LEU A 107 16.85 9.21 5.88
N GLN A 108 18.03 9.20 5.26
CA GLN A 108 18.26 8.49 4.00
C GLN A 108 18.11 6.98 4.18
N GLU A 109 18.64 6.42 5.28
CA GLU A 109 18.51 5.00 5.59
C GLU A 109 17.04 4.60 5.77
N LYS A 110 16.30 5.32 6.64
CA LYS A 110 14.88 5.06 6.90
C LYS A 110 14.03 5.22 5.63
N LEU A 111 14.38 6.19 4.78
CA LEU A 111 13.69 6.35 3.49
C LEU A 111 13.85 5.13 2.59
N GLN A 112 15.04 4.52 2.53
CA GLN A 112 15.27 3.34 1.69
C GLN A 112 14.41 2.16 2.15
N TYR A 113 14.27 1.95 3.46
CA TYR A 113 13.38 0.92 3.99
C TYR A 113 11.90 1.23 3.67
N LEU A 114 11.46 2.47 3.88
CA LEU A 114 10.10 2.90 3.56
C LEU A 114 9.78 2.69 2.07
N LYS A 115 10.72 3.05 1.18
CA LYS A 115 10.61 2.86 -0.27
C LYS A 115 10.50 1.39 -0.65
N ARG A 116 11.32 0.52 -0.05
CA ARG A 116 11.24 -0.93 -0.28
C ARG A 116 9.88 -1.48 0.16
N SER A 117 9.41 -1.11 1.34
CA SER A 117 8.11 -1.57 1.86
C SER A 117 6.93 -1.15 0.96
N VAL A 118 6.91 0.10 0.49
CA VAL A 118 5.87 0.57 -0.45
C VAL A 118 5.95 -0.14 -1.81
N CYS A 119 7.16 -0.46 -2.29
CA CYS A 119 7.36 -1.26 -3.51
C CYS A 119 6.89 -2.70 -3.35
N ASP A 120 7.16 -3.33 -2.20
CA ASP A 120 6.71 -4.69 -1.88
C ASP A 120 5.18 -4.75 -1.84
N LEU A 121 4.54 -3.81 -1.16
CA LEU A 121 3.08 -3.67 -1.15
C LEU A 121 2.50 -3.49 -2.56
N SER A 122 3.13 -2.64 -3.39
CA SER A 122 2.73 -2.45 -4.78
C SER A 122 2.86 -3.73 -5.61
N SER A 123 3.90 -4.53 -5.35
CA SER A 123 4.13 -5.82 -6.00
C SER A 123 3.10 -6.85 -5.59
N LEU A 124 2.69 -6.88 -4.31
CA LEU A 124 1.61 -7.73 -3.81
C LEU A 124 0.27 -7.37 -4.45
N GLY A 125 -0.05 -6.07 -4.56
CA GLY A 125 -1.24 -5.61 -5.29
C GLY A 125 -1.22 -6.00 -6.77
N SER A 126 -0.04 -5.96 -7.41
CA SER A 126 0.13 -6.40 -8.79
C SER A 126 -0.09 -7.91 -8.93
N ARG A 127 0.46 -8.73 -8.01
CA ARG A 127 0.23 -10.18 -7.95
C ARG A 127 -1.25 -10.49 -7.78
N PHE A 128 -1.95 -9.74 -6.93
CA PHE A 128 -3.40 -9.88 -6.75
C PHE A 128 -4.16 -9.61 -8.07
N CYS A 129 -3.78 -8.55 -8.80
CA CYS A 129 -4.37 -8.22 -10.09
C CYS A 129 -4.12 -9.28 -11.18
N CYS A 130 -3.11 -10.12 -11.02
CA CYS A 130 -2.79 -11.21 -11.95
C CYS A 130 -3.58 -12.50 -11.66
N LEU A 131 -4.34 -12.57 -10.56
CA LEU A 131 -5.11 -13.78 -10.24
C LEU A 131 -6.23 -14.02 -11.27
N PRO A 132 -6.47 -15.28 -11.69
CA PRO A 132 -7.51 -15.60 -12.68
C PRO A 132 -8.91 -15.11 -12.27
N LYS A 133 -9.25 -15.24 -10.99
CA LYS A 133 -10.51 -14.74 -10.43
C LYS A 133 -10.62 -13.22 -10.56
N TYR A 134 -9.54 -12.49 -10.30
CA TYR A 134 -9.51 -11.04 -10.49
C TYR A 134 -9.68 -10.63 -11.96
N GLN A 135 -9.06 -11.35 -12.89
CA GLN A 135 -9.22 -11.08 -14.33
C GLN A 135 -10.67 -11.28 -14.79
N GLN A 136 -11.33 -12.34 -14.30
CA GLN A 136 -12.76 -12.56 -14.53
C GLN A 136 -13.61 -11.42 -13.95
N TYR A 137 -13.27 -10.95 -12.74
CA TYR A 137 -13.95 -9.83 -12.09
C TYR A 137 -13.83 -8.57 -12.96
N ARG A 138 -12.62 -8.24 -13.43
CA ARG A 138 -12.37 -7.06 -14.27
C ARG A 138 -13.15 -7.12 -15.59
N LYS A 139 -13.37 -8.30 -16.16
CA LYS A 139 -14.21 -8.48 -17.36
C LYS A 139 -15.68 -8.20 -17.04
N LYS A 140 -16.23 -8.86 -16.02
CA LYS A 140 -17.63 -8.66 -15.59
C LYS A 140 -17.92 -7.24 -15.11
N HIS A 141 -16.99 -6.61 -14.41
CA HIS A 141 -17.16 -5.25 -13.93
C HIS A 141 -17.28 -4.27 -15.11
N ARG A 142 -16.48 -4.44 -16.16
CA ARG A 142 -16.61 -3.63 -17.39
C ARG A 142 -17.96 -3.83 -18.07
N GLU A 143 -18.46 -5.05 -18.14
CA GLU A 143 -19.79 -5.37 -18.70
C GLU A 143 -20.95 -4.79 -17.87
N ARG A 144 -20.78 -4.61 -16.56
CA ARG A 144 -21.79 -4.00 -15.66
C ARG A 144 -21.75 -2.46 -15.61
N SER A 145 -20.66 -1.84 -16.06
CA SER A 145 -20.42 -0.39 -15.94
C SER A 145 -20.59 0.38 -17.25
N GLY A 146 -20.83 -0.32 -18.36
CA GLY A 146 -21.12 0.26 -19.67
C GLY A 146 -22.58 0.04 -20.03
#